data_AF-A0A1D3D5U2-F1
#
_entry.id   AF-A0A1D3D5U2-F1
#
_cell.length_a   1.000
_cell.length_b   1.000
_cell.length_c   1.000
_cell.angle_alpha   90.00
_cell.angle_beta   90.00
_cell.angle_gamma   90.00
#
_symmetry.space_group_name_H-M   'P 1'
#
loop_
_entity.id
_entity.type
_entity.pdbx_description
1 polymer ?
#
loop_
_entity_poly.entity_id
_entity_poly.type
_entity_poly.pdbx_seq_one_letter_code
_entity_poly.pdbx_strand_id
1 'polypeptide(L)'
;MVSLTAFFRASLPRFSGGAAKPKWSVDRQQLFGAARADKHHYGEHPTYNHFLLFIRGLRPALEEAAESTAQVIGNATRAVWLPTKTFVQKHNPDLRLQLVALSSFFATSMFITGCLNDTFQKIVDLTSLLEHRAAGELEREAATSAKDFGVLCDRLELASEADSKLELAQDSAQKRHGAGVAGKPVECLPPIRWRFEMMPYGADSPDAHAFPTPSHEQQGGLPCPLNAWQCVRFLRISFQAG
;
A
#
# COMPACT_ATOMS: atom_id res chain seq x y z
N MET A 1 -18.75 -9.89 20.82
CA MET A 1 -18.77 -11.17 20.06
C MET A 1 -19.80 -11.02 18.96
N VAL A 2 -19.37 -10.64 17.76
CA VAL A 2 -20.28 -10.47 16.62
C VAL A 2 -20.25 -11.78 15.84
N SER A 3 -21.36 -12.49 15.90
CA SER A 3 -21.60 -13.81 15.33
C SER A 3 -21.33 -13.82 13.83
N LEU A 4 -20.51 -14.77 13.39
CA LEU A 4 -20.05 -14.95 12.01
C LEU A 4 -21.01 -15.89 11.26
N THR A 5 -22.33 -15.72 11.43
CA THR A 5 -23.35 -16.66 10.95
C THR A 5 -24.43 -16.01 10.07
N ALA A 6 -24.11 -14.92 9.37
CA ALA A 6 -25.08 -14.21 8.52
C ALA A 6 -24.63 -14.01 7.06
N PHE A 7 -23.80 -14.91 6.52
CA PHE A 7 -23.51 -14.96 5.07
C PHE A 7 -24.27 -16.06 4.32
N PHE A 8 -25.33 -16.61 4.91
CA PHE A 8 -26.36 -17.28 4.11
C PHE A 8 -27.29 -16.20 3.57
N ARG A 9 -26.94 -15.72 2.37
CA ARG A 9 -27.83 -14.99 1.47
C ARG A 9 -29.13 -15.80 1.40
N ALA A 10 -30.17 -15.34 2.10
CA ALA A 10 -31.49 -15.93 2.05
C ALA A 10 -32.00 -15.77 0.63
N SER A 11 -31.72 -16.75 -0.23
CA SER A 11 -32.45 -16.92 -1.47
C SER A 11 -33.86 -17.24 -1.06
N LEU A 12 -34.73 -16.22 -1.08
CA LEU A 12 -36.18 -16.40 -1.04
C LEU A 12 -36.53 -17.60 -1.94
N PRO A 13 -37.25 -18.62 -1.43
CA PRO A 13 -37.73 -19.69 -2.27
C PRO A 13 -38.61 -19.04 -3.34
N ARG A 14 -38.09 -18.96 -4.56
CA ARG A 14 -38.89 -18.61 -5.73
C ARG A 14 -39.82 -19.80 -5.94
N PHE A 15 -41.03 -19.72 -5.42
CA PHE A 15 -42.10 -20.62 -5.79
C PHE A 15 -42.27 -20.51 -7.32
N SER A 16 -41.84 -21.54 -8.05
CA SER A 16 -42.08 -21.66 -9.48
C SER A 16 -43.56 -22.01 -9.67
N GLY A 17 -44.38 -20.97 -9.77
CA GLY A 17 -45.82 -21.07 -9.90
C GLY A 17 -46.41 -19.67 -9.93
N GLY A 18 -46.06 -18.91 -10.97
CA GLY A 18 -46.60 -17.56 -11.18
C GLY A 18 -48.13 -17.59 -11.26
N ALA A 19 -48.75 -16.42 -11.06
CA ALA A 19 -50.19 -16.16 -11.04
C ALA A 19 -50.99 -16.54 -12.32
N ALA A 20 -50.41 -17.33 -13.22
CA ALA A 20 -51.04 -17.83 -14.43
C ALA A 20 -52.04 -18.94 -14.08
N LYS A 21 -53.32 -18.66 -14.32
CA LYS A 21 -54.42 -19.62 -14.14
C LYS A 21 -54.55 -20.52 -15.38
N PRO A 22 -55.02 -21.76 -15.23
CA PRO A 22 -55.29 -22.64 -16.37
C PRO A 22 -56.33 -21.99 -17.30
N LYS A 23 -56.14 -22.15 -18.61
CA LYS A 23 -57.06 -21.71 -19.67
C LYS A 23 -57.33 -22.87 -20.63
N TRP A 24 -58.53 -22.92 -21.21
CA TRP A 24 -58.92 -23.95 -22.17
C TRP A 24 -58.37 -23.71 -23.60
N SER A 25 -57.89 -22.50 -23.89
CA SER A 25 -57.25 -22.13 -25.15
C SER A 25 -55.73 -22.27 -25.05
N VAL A 26 -55.09 -22.85 -26.07
CA VAL A 26 -53.63 -23.02 -26.17
C VAL A 26 -53.07 -21.98 -27.14
N ASP A 27 -52.03 -21.25 -26.72
CA ASP A 27 -51.36 -20.26 -27.57
C ASP A 27 -50.54 -20.93 -28.69
N ARG A 28 -50.35 -20.23 -29.82
CA ARG A 28 -49.65 -20.76 -31.01
C ARG A 28 -48.23 -21.28 -30.70
N GLN A 29 -47.59 -20.74 -29.67
CA GLN A 29 -46.24 -21.14 -29.24
C GLN A 29 -46.21 -22.45 -28.42
N GLN A 30 -47.34 -22.89 -27.87
CA GLN A 30 -47.46 -24.09 -27.04
C GLN A 30 -48.19 -25.25 -27.76
N LEU A 31 -48.52 -25.07 -29.05
CA LEU A 31 -49.25 -26.05 -29.88
C LEU A 31 -48.57 -27.42 -29.96
N PHE A 32 -47.24 -27.46 -29.90
CA PHE A 32 -46.45 -28.69 -30.05
C PHE A 32 -46.17 -29.40 -28.72
N GLY A 33 -46.90 -29.06 -27.66
CA GLY A 33 -46.83 -29.74 -26.36
C GLY A 33 -45.59 -29.37 -25.52
N ALA A 34 -45.38 -30.12 -24.44
CA ALA A 34 -44.30 -29.88 -23.49
C ALA A 34 -42.95 -30.35 -24.05
N ALA A 35 -42.13 -29.41 -24.52
CA ALA A 35 -40.79 -29.70 -25.04
C ALA A 35 -39.74 -29.98 -23.95
N ARG A 36 -40.03 -29.66 -22.68
CA ARG A 36 -39.07 -29.74 -21.57
C ARG A 36 -39.62 -30.62 -20.46
N ALA A 37 -38.81 -31.57 -19.98
CA ALA A 37 -39.17 -32.41 -18.86
C ALA A 37 -39.17 -31.63 -17.53
N ASP A 38 -40.02 -32.06 -16.60
CA ASP A 38 -40.24 -31.44 -15.29
C ASP A 38 -38.96 -31.27 -14.47
N LYS A 39 -38.02 -32.22 -14.57
CA LYS A 39 -36.71 -32.15 -13.87
C LYS A 39 -35.87 -30.91 -14.19
N HIS A 40 -36.15 -30.24 -15.31
CA HIS A 40 -35.44 -29.03 -15.72
C HIS A 40 -36.17 -27.74 -15.33
N HIS A 41 -37.37 -27.85 -14.77
CA HIS A 41 -38.16 -26.73 -14.28
C HIS A 41 -38.22 -26.72 -12.74
N TYR A 42 -38.38 -27.90 -12.13
CA TYR A 42 -38.38 -28.06 -10.68
C TYR A 42 -36.96 -28.20 -10.12
N GLY A 43 -36.76 -27.66 -8.92
CA GLY A 43 -35.52 -27.83 -8.16
C GLY A 43 -35.36 -29.25 -7.61
N GLU A 44 -34.16 -29.55 -7.10
CA GLU A 44 -33.84 -30.83 -6.49
C GLU A 44 -34.56 -31.05 -5.15
N HIS A 45 -34.56 -32.30 -4.67
CA HIS A 45 -35.13 -32.63 -3.37
C HIS A 45 -34.43 -31.85 -2.25
N PRO A 46 -35.16 -31.17 -1.34
CA PRO A 46 -34.56 -30.26 -0.35
C PRO A 46 -33.58 -30.95 0.59
N THR A 47 -33.85 -32.21 0.95
CA THR A 47 -33.03 -32.99 1.92
C THR A 47 -32.03 -33.95 1.27
N TYR A 48 -32.26 -34.33 0.01
CA TYR A 48 -31.51 -35.37 -0.71
C TYR A 48 -31.10 -34.82 -2.07
N ASN A 49 -30.42 -33.68 -2.04
CA ASN A 49 -29.84 -33.09 -3.24
C ASN A 49 -28.65 -33.94 -3.72
N HIS A 50 -28.29 -33.79 -4.99
CA HIS A 50 -27.21 -34.58 -5.58
C HIS A 50 -25.87 -34.31 -4.90
N PHE A 51 -25.65 -33.07 -4.46
CA PHE A 51 -24.41 -32.66 -3.79
C PHE A 51 -24.19 -33.34 -2.43
N LEU A 52 -25.21 -33.41 -1.57
CA LEU A 52 -25.09 -34.05 -0.26
C LEU A 52 -24.91 -35.56 -0.41
N LEU A 53 -25.61 -36.19 -1.35
CA LEU A 53 -25.41 -37.60 -1.65
C LEU A 53 -24.00 -37.87 -2.19
N PHE A 54 -23.50 -36.98 -3.05
CA PHE A 54 -22.13 -37.05 -3.56
C PHE A 54 -21.08 -36.95 -2.46
N ILE A 55 -21.17 -35.94 -1.57
CA ILE A 55 -20.24 -35.81 -0.43
C ILE A 55 -20.32 -37.02 0.50
N ARG A 56 -21.52 -37.52 0.77
CA ARG A 56 -21.69 -38.73 1.59
C ARG A 56 -21.04 -39.95 0.95
N GLY A 57 -21.09 -40.06 -0.38
CA GLY A 57 -20.40 -41.12 -1.13
C GLY A 57 -18.87 -40.98 -1.10
N LEU A 58 -18.35 -39.75 -1.14
CA LEU A 58 -16.91 -39.48 -1.05
C LEU A 58 -16.34 -39.58 0.36
N ARG A 59 -17.20 -39.56 1.39
CA ARG A 59 -16.80 -39.51 2.80
C ARG A 59 -15.75 -40.56 3.19
N PRO A 60 -15.87 -41.86 2.83
CA PRO A 60 -14.88 -42.85 3.24
C PRO A 60 -13.48 -42.57 2.66
N ALA A 61 -13.41 -42.18 1.39
CA ALA A 61 -12.14 -41.85 0.74
C ALA A 61 -11.51 -40.58 1.33
N LEU A 62 -12.34 -39.59 1.68
CA LEU A 62 -11.87 -38.37 2.35
C LEU A 62 -11.37 -38.66 3.78
N GLU A 63 -12.05 -39.54 4.52
CA GLU A 63 -11.62 -39.95 5.87
C GLU A 63 -10.29 -40.70 5.82
N GLU A 64 -10.10 -41.61 4.85
CA GLU A 64 -8.84 -42.31 4.64
C GLU A 64 -7.69 -41.36 4.24
N ALA A 65 -7.95 -40.42 3.33
CA ALA A 65 -6.97 -39.41 2.93
C ALA A 65 -6.59 -38.47 4.10
N ALA A 66 -7.58 -38.07 4.90
CA ALA A 66 -7.34 -37.24 6.08
C ALA A 66 -6.57 -37.99 7.16
N GLU A 67 -6.91 -39.25 7.43
CA GLU A 67 -6.24 -40.08 8.41
C GLU A 67 -4.79 -40.34 8.01
N SER A 68 -4.53 -40.75 6.76
CA SER A 68 -3.17 -40.96 6.26
C SER A 68 -2.34 -39.69 6.33
N THR A 69 -2.90 -38.53 5.97
CA THR A 69 -2.21 -37.24 6.09
C THR A 69 -1.89 -36.90 7.54
N ALA A 70 -2.85 -37.08 8.46
CA ALA A 70 -2.65 -36.82 9.88
C ALA A 70 -1.59 -37.75 10.48
N GLN A 71 -1.57 -39.03 10.08
CA GLN A 71 -0.56 -39.99 10.51
C GLN A 71 0.83 -39.62 9.99
N VAL A 72 0.96 -39.21 8.72
CA VAL A 72 2.24 -38.76 8.14
C VAL A 72 2.76 -37.54 8.89
N ILE A 73 1.91 -36.53 9.12
CA ILE A 73 2.28 -35.33 9.87
C ILE A 73 2.66 -35.69 11.32
N GLY A 74 1.88 -36.56 11.97
CA GLY A 74 2.15 -37.01 13.33
C GLY A 74 3.47 -37.77 13.44
N ASN A 75 3.76 -38.65 12.49
CA ASN A 75 5.00 -39.42 12.44
C ASN A 75 6.21 -38.53 12.12
N ALA A 76 6.08 -37.59 11.17
CA ALA A 76 7.13 -36.62 10.86
C ALA A 76 7.42 -35.71 12.07
N THR A 77 6.38 -35.21 12.74
CA THR A 77 6.52 -34.39 13.95
C THR A 77 7.20 -35.18 15.06
N ARG A 78 6.82 -36.45 15.28
CA ARG A 78 7.49 -37.32 16.28
C ARG A 78 8.95 -37.59 15.92
N ALA A 79 9.25 -37.82 14.64
CA ALA A 79 10.60 -38.08 14.16
C ALA A 79 11.55 -36.88 14.40
N VAL A 80 11.04 -35.64 14.32
CA VAL A 80 11.80 -34.43 14.64
C VAL A 80 11.81 -34.15 16.16
N TRP A 81 10.67 -34.26 16.82
CA TRP A 81 10.52 -33.87 18.23
C TRP A 81 11.25 -34.80 19.20
N LEU A 82 11.19 -36.13 19.00
CA LEU A 82 11.81 -37.10 19.90
C LEU A 82 13.33 -36.91 20.04
N PRO A 83 14.13 -36.83 18.95
CA PRO A 83 15.57 -36.60 19.08
C PRO A 83 15.90 -35.22 19.67
N THR A 84 15.15 -34.17 19.33
CA THR A 84 15.35 -32.84 19.94
C THR A 84 15.06 -32.88 21.44
N LYS A 85 13.96 -33.54 21.85
CA LYS A 85 13.60 -33.70 23.25
C LYS A 85 14.66 -34.50 24.01
N THR A 86 15.13 -35.63 23.48
CA THR A 86 16.16 -36.44 24.15
C THR A 86 17.47 -35.68 24.25
N PHE A 87 17.84 -34.90 23.23
CA PHE A 87 19.01 -34.02 23.27
C PHE A 87 18.89 -32.95 24.36
N VAL A 88 17.78 -32.21 24.39
CA VAL A 88 17.54 -31.17 25.40
C VAL A 88 17.53 -31.76 26.80
N GLN A 89 16.86 -32.91 27.02
CA GLN A 89 16.80 -33.57 28.32
C GLN A 89 18.16 -34.14 28.77
N LYS A 90 19.00 -34.59 27.82
CA LYS A 90 20.36 -35.06 28.12
C LYS A 90 21.26 -33.93 28.64
N HIS A 91 21.13 -32.72 28.10
CA HIS A 91 21.94 -31.56 28.50
C HIS A 91 21.31 -30.75 29.64
N ASN A 92 19.98 -30.73 29.74
CA ASN A 92 19.22 -29.93 30.71
C ASN A 92 18.12 -30.81 31.34
N PRO A 93 18.47 -31.71 32.27
CA PRO A 93 17.50 -32.63 32.88
C PRO A 93 16.46 -31.91 33.75
N ASP A 94 16.86 -30.81 34.40
CA ASP A 94 16.00 -30.05 35.29
C ASP A 94 15.29 -28.88 34.60
N LEU A 95 14.07 -28.57 35.05
CA LEU A 95 13.28 -27.44 34.57
C LEU A 95 14.03 -26.10 34.68
N ARG A 96 14.79 -25.92 35.77
CA ARG A 96 15.56 -24.67 36.01
C ARG A 96 16.62 -24.46 34.94
N LEU A 97 17.34 -25.52 34.56
CA LEU A 97 18.35 -25.48 33.51
C LEU A 97 17.72 -25.26 32.13
N GLN A 98 16.53 -25.84 31.88
CA GLN A 98 15.77 -25.59 30.65
C GLN A 98 15.36 -24.11 30.52
N LEU A 99 14.93 -23.47 31.61
CA LEU A 99 14.61 -22.04 31.61
C LEU A 99 15.84 -21.17 31.35
N VAL A 100 16.99 -21.52 31.92
CA VAL A 100 18.26 -20.82 31.68
C VAL A 100 18.72 -20.99 30.22
N ALA A 101 18.59 -22.19 29.64
CA ALA A 101 18.90 -22.43 28.24
C ALA A 101 17.94 -21.69 27.29
N LEU A 102 16.66 -21.58 27.66
CA LEU A 102 15.67 -20.84 26.89
C LEU A 102 15.93 -19.33 26.93
N SER A 103 16.24 -18.79 28.12
CA SER A 103 16.56 -17.37 28.26
C SER A 103 17.85 -16.99 27.55
N SER A 104 18.88 -17.84 27.60
CA SER A 104 20.13 -17.62 26.86
C SER A 104 19.95 -17.71 25.35
N PHE A 105 19.10 -18.61 24.85
CA PHE A 105 18.71 -18.66 23.44
C PHE A 105 18.05 -17.37 22.98
N PHE A 106 17.06 -16.86 23.74
CA PHE A 106 16.41 -15.59 23.41
C PHE A 106 17.36 -14.40 23.49
N ALA A 107 18.21 -14.33 24.52
CA ALA A 107 19.19 -13.27 24.65
C ALA A 107 20.18 -13.26 23.48
N THR A 108 20.64 -14.45 23.05
CA THR A 108 21.56 -14.58 21.90
C THR A 108 20.86 -14.18 20.60
N SER A 109 19.61 -14.60 20.39
CA SER A 109 18.82 -14.23 19.21
C SER A 109 18.58 -12.71 19.15
N MET A 110 18.21 -12.10 20.27
CA MET A 110 18.07 -10.65 20.39
C MET A 110 19.40 -9.93 20.15
N PHE A 111 20.51 -10.46 20.65
CA PHE A 111 21.84 -9.88 20.43
C PHE A 111 22.24 -9.91 18.96
N ILE A 112 22.05 -11.05 18.27
CA ILE A 112 22.31 -11.16 16.82
C ILE A 112 21.42 -10.19 16.05
N THR A 113 20.13 -10.13 16.39
CA THR A 113 19.20 -9.21 15.76
C THR A 113 19.61 -7.75 15.97
N GLY A 114 20.06 -7.40 17.18
CA GLY A 114 20.58 -6.08 17.51
C GLY A 114 21.82 -5.73 16.69
N CYS A 115 22.78 -6.66 16.57
CA CYS A 115 23.99 -6.45 15.78
C CYS A 115 23.69 -6.22 14.29
N LEU A 116 22.75 -6.99 13.72
CA LEU A 116 22.29 -6.79 12.36
C LEU A 116 21.57 -5.44 12.21
N ASN A 117 20.69 -5.11 13.15
CA ASN A 117 19.97 -3.85 13.15
C ASN A 117 20.92 -2.65 13.24
N ASP A 118 21.95 -2.70 14.08
CA ASP A 118 22.97 -1.64 14.17
C ASP A 118 23.71 -1.45 12.84
N THR A 119 23.96 -2.54 12.11
CA THR A 119 24.61 -2.47 10.79
C THR A 119 23.69 -1.82 9.77
N PHE A 120 22.41 -2.22 9.73
CA PHE A 120 21.42 -1.59 8.85
C PHE A 120 21.16 -0.14 9.23
N GLN A 121 21.09 0.18 10.53
CA GLN A 121 20.89 1.52 11.01
C GLN A 121 22.04 2.43 10.61
N LYS A 122 23.30 1.98 10.69
CA LYS A 122 24.46 2.75 10.20
C LYS A 122 24.37 3.06 8.71
N ILE A 123 23.85 2.13 7.90
CA ILE A 123 23.63 2.37 6.47
C ILE A 123 22.57 3.46 6.29
N VAL A 124 21.45 3.35 6.99
CA VAL A 124 20.35 4.34 6.96
C VAL A 124 20.81 5.72 7.46
N ASP A 125 21.63 5.76 8.51
CA ASP A 125 22.18 6.98 9.07
C ASP A 125 23.15 7.62 8.08
N LEU A 126 24.00 6.83 7.41
CA LEU A 126 24.89 7.32 6.37
C LEU A 126 24.11 7.89 5.18
N THR A 127 23.05 7.21 4.72
CA THR A 127 22.19 7.74 3.67
C THR A 127 21.49 9.03 4.10
N SER A 128 21.00 9.10 5.34
CA SER A 128 20.38 10.30 5.90
C SER A 128 21.38 11.47 5.98
N LEU A 129 22.64 11.20 6.35
CA LEU A 129 23.70 12.20 6.37
C LEU A 129 24.05 12.70 4.96
N LEU A 130 24.03 11.82 3.96
CA LEU A 130 24.24 12.21 2.56
C LEU A 130 23.08 13.09 2.06
N GLU A 131 21.84 12.75 2.41
CA GLU A 131 20.66 13.56 2.09
C GLU A 131 20.74 14.94 2.76
N HIS A 132 21.13 15.00 4.04
CA HIS A 132 21.35 16.27 4.73
C HIS A 132 22.48 17.10 4.12
N ARG A 133 23.55 16.45 3.64
CA ARG A 133 24.62 17.15 2.94
C ARG A 133 24.13 17.73 1.62
N ALA A 134 23.39 16.95 0.83
CA ALA A 134 22.80 17.42 -0.42
C ALA A 134 21.84 18.61 -0.18
N ALA A 135 21.00 18.52 0.85
CA ALA A 135 20.14 19.62 1.27
C ALA A 135 20.93 20.88 1.67
N GLY A 136 22.02 20.72 2.43
CA GLY A 136 22.87 21.84 2.84
C GLY A 136 23.68 22.46 1.69
N GLU A 137 24.04 21.68 0.67
CA GLU A 137 24.63 22.22 -0.57
C GLU A 137 23.60 23.06 -1.34
N LEU A 138 22.36 22.56 -1.47
CA LEU A 138 21.26 23.30 -2.08
C LEU A 138 20.92 24.60 -1.31
N GLU A 139 20.96 24.57 0.01
CA GLU A 139 20.72 25.77 0.84
C GLU A 139 21.80 26.84 0.65
N ARG A 140 23.07 26.45 0.48
CA ARG A 140 24.15 27.40 0.16
C ARG A 140 23.95 28.04 -1.22
N GLU A 141 23.55 27.25 -2.21
CA GLU A 141 23.20 27.78 -3.53
C GLU A 141 21.98 28.71 -3.47
N ALA A 142 20.97 28.37 -2.68
CA ALA A 142 19.81 29.23 -2.46
C ALA A 142 20.19 30.53 -1.73
N ALA A 143 21.06 30.47 -0.73
CA ALA A 143 21.53 31.64 0.02
C ALA A 143 22.39 32.58 -0.83
N THR A 144 23.23 32.05 -1.72
CA THR A 144 23.95 32.88 -2.71
C THR A 144 22.98 33.50 -3.72
N SER A 145 22.00 32.72 -4.19
CA SER A 145 20.93 33.20 -5.08
C SER A 145 20.09 34.32 -4.46
N ALA A 146 19.79 34.25 -3.16
CA ALA A 146 19.04 35.28 -2.43
C ALA A 146 19.84 36.59 -2.27
N LYS A 147 21.14 36.48 -1.93
CA LYS A 147 22.04 37.63 -1.83
C LYS A 147 22.19 38.34 -3.18
N ASP A 148 22.40 37.58 -4.25
CA ASP A 148 22.54 38.14 -5.59
C ASP A 148 21.24 38.76 -6.10
N PHE A 149 20.09 38.20 -5.72
CA PHE A 149 18.78 38.78 -6.03
C PHE A 149 18.56 40.10 -5.30
N GLY A 150 18.94 40.21 -4.02
CA GLY A 150 18.92 41.48 -3.29
C GLY A 150 19.77 42.55 -3.98
N VAL A 151 21.00 42.19 -4.38
CA VAL A 151 21.89 43.10 -5.13
C VAL A 151 21.31 43.49 -6.50
N LEU A 152 20.58 42.59 -7.17
CA LEU A 152 19.88 42.90 -8.42
C LEU A 152 18.67 43.82 -8.19
N CYS A 153 17.88 43.61 -7.14
CA CYS A 153 16.77 44.49 -6.78
C CYS A 153 17.26 45.90 -6.45
N ASP A 154 18.29 46.02 -5.60
CA ASP A 154 18.88 47.33 -5.26
C ASP A 154 19.42 48.06 -6.49
N ARG A 155 20.00 47.32 -7.45
CA ARG A 155 20.49 47.89 -8.73
C ARG A 155 19.36 48.29 -9.66
N LEU A 156 18.27 47.52 -9.72
CA LEU A 156 17.08 47.85 -10.50
C LEU A 156 16.35 49.05 -9.93
N GLU A 157 16.27 49.18 -8.60
CA GLU A 157 15.74 50.37 -7.93
C GLU A 157 16.59 51.60 -8.28
N LEU A 158 17.90 51.53 -8.13
CA LEU A 158 18.81 52.63 -8.51
C LEU A 158 18.77 52.97 -10.00
N ALA A 159 18.61 51.99 -10.88
CA ALA A 159 18.45 52.22 -12.32
C ALA A 159 17.09 52.86 -12.64
N SER A 160 16.01 52.42 -12.00
CA SER A 160 14.68 53.02 -12.18
C SER A 160 14.61 54.46 -11.64
N GLU A 161 15.33 54.76 -10.56
CA GLU A 161 15.49 56.12 -10.05
C GLU A 161 16.36 56.99 -10.96
N ALA A 162 17.38 56.41 -11.60
CA ALA A 162 18.20 57.12 -12.58
C ALA A 162 17.41 57.40 -13.86
N ASP A 163 16.62 56.45 -14.34
CA ASP A 163 15.78 56.60 -15.54
C ASP A 163 14.62 57.57 -15.31
N SER A 164 13.98 57.56 -14.14
CA SER A 164 12.95 58.57 -13.80
C SER A 164 13.53 59.99 -13.68
N LYS A 165 14.77 60.13 -13.19
CA LYS A 165 15.52 61.41 -13.23
C LYS A 165 15.97 61.77 -14.65
N LEU A 166 16.22 60.77 -15.49
CA LEU A 166 16.59 60.97 -16.90
C LEU A 166 15.37 61.38 -17.74
N GLU A 167 14.19 60.83 -17.50
CA GLU A 167 12.93 61.26 -18.15
C GLU A 167 12.57 62.70 -17.75
N LEU A 168 12.71 63.07 -16.47
CA LEU A 168 12.58 64.47 -16.01
C LEU A 168 13.62 65.43 -16.63
N ALA A 169 14.81 64.92 -16.99
CA ALA A 169 15.87 65.68 -17.64
C ALA A 169 15.79 65.67 -19.18
N GLN A 170 15.12 64.68 -19.79
CA GLN A 170 14.94 64.57 -21.24
C GLN A 170 13.91 65.55 -21.78
N ASP A 171 12.98 66.02 -20.95
CA ASP A 171 12.13 67.18 -21.27
C ASP A 171 12.92 68.50 -21.35
N SER A 172 14.21 68.53 -20.97
CA SER A 172 15.01 69.75 -20.91
C SER A 172 16.41 69.72 -21.55
N ALA A 173 16.84 68.66 -22.25
CA ALA A 173 18.12 68.72 -22.97
C ALA A 173 18.34 67.70 -24.11
N GLN A 174 18.01 68.10 -25.33
CA GLN A 174 18.63 67.55 -26.55
C GLN A 174 20.06 68.09 -26.71
N LYS A 175 21.03 67.55 -25.95
CA LYS A 175 22.47 67.55 -26.27
C LYS A 175 23.27 66.98 -25.10
N ARG A 176 23.87 65.80 -25.30
CA ARG A 176 25.31 65.51 -25.10
C ARG A 176 25.51 63.99 -25.00
N HIS A 177 26.28 63.48 -25.96
CA HIS A 177 26.90 62.17 -25.89
C HIS A 177 28.07 62.18 -24.91
N GLY A 178 28.24 61.06 -24.22
CA GLY A 178 29.54 60.57 -23.77
C GLY A 178 29.84 60.78 -22.29
N ALA A 179 29.67 59.72 -21.50
CA ALA A 179 30.49 59.44 -20.33
C ALA A 179 30.30 57.97 -19.92
N GLY A 180 31.10 57.07 -20.50
CA GLY A 180 31.19 55.68 -20.06
C GLY A 180 31.92 55.62 -18.71
N VAL A 181 31.17 55.37 -17.64
CA VAL A 181 31.71 55.21 -16.28
C VAL A 181 32.31 53.81 -16.17
N ALA A 182 33.62 53.75 -16.00
CA ALA A 182 34.39 52.53 -15.75
C ALA A 182 34.05 51.97 -14.35
N GLY A 183 33.07 51.08 -14.30
CA GLY A 183 32.80 50.23 -13.13
C GLY A 183 33.74 49.03 -13.10
N LYS A 184 34.14 48.61 -11.89
CA LYS A 184 34.91 47.38 -11.63
C LYS A 184 34.32 46.18 -12.38
N PRO A 185 35.14 45.21 -12.83
CA PRO A 185 34.64 44.03 -13.55
C PRO A 185 33.61 43.33 -12.66
N VAL A 186 32.36 43.41 -13.08
CA VAL A 186 31.23 42.75 -12.43
C VAL A 186 31.45 41.27 -12.67
N GLU A 187 31.64 40.51 -11.59
CA GLU A 187 31.61 39.06 -11.63
C GLU A 187 30.30 38.65 -12.32
N CYS A 188 30.42 38.01 -13.48
CA CYS A 188 29.28 37.77 -14.36
C CYS A 188 28.34 36.79 -13.68
N LEU A 189 27.29 37.31 -13.05
CA LEU A 189 26.23 36.49 -12.46
C LEU A 189 25.63 35.61 -13.57
N PRO A 190 25.31 34.33 -13.27
CA PRO A 190 24.67 33.46 -14.24
C PRO A 190 23.33 34.06 -14.69
N PRO A 191 23.01 34.02 -16.00
CA PRO A 191 21.91 34.78 -16.57
C PRO A 191 20.51 34.34 -16.10
N ILE A 192 20.37 33.08 -15.66
CA ILE A 192 19.11 32.51 -15.15
C ILE A 192 19.46 31.63 -13.95
N ARG A 193 18.68 31.72 -12.87
CA ARG A 193 18.77 30.82 -11.71
C ARG A 193 17.42 30.16 -11.45
N TRP A 194 17.46 28.89 -11.11
CA TRP A 194 16.28 28.08 -10.80
C TRP A 194 16.16 27.91 -9.28
N ARG A 195 14.92 27.92 -8.74
CA ARG A 195 14.64 27.85 -7.29
C ARG A 195 13.64 26.73 -7.01
N PHE A 196 13.69 26.19 -5.80
CA PHE A 196 12.76 25.15 -5.37
C PHE A 196 11.29 25.59 -5.46
N GLU A 197 10.98 26.84 -5.13
CA GLU A 197 9.63 27.44 -5.23
C GLU A 197 9.07 27.47 -6.66
N MET A 198 9.92 27.32 -7.68
CA MET A 198 9.51 27.27 -9.07
C MET A 198 9.06 25.86 -9.50
N MET A 199 9.15 24.83 -8.63
CA MET A 199 8.58 23.51 -8.90
C MET A 199 7.05 23.54 -8.74
N PRO A 200 6.27 23.20 -9.79
CA PRO A 200 4.82 23.06 -9.63
C PRO A 200 4.52 21.86 -8.74
N TYR A 201 3.64 22.05 -7.75
CA TYR A 201 3.20 21.00 -6.83
C TYR A 201 1.70 21.13 -6.56
N GLY A 202 0.98 20.00 -6.49
CA GLY A 202 -0.43 19.95 -6.13
C GLY A 202 -1.18 18.84 -6.85
N ALA A 203 -2.07 18.16 -6.12
CA ALA A 203 -2.88 17.06 -6.67
C ALA A 203 -3.81 17.53 -7.81
N ASP A 204 -4.32 18.75 -7.73
CA ASP A 204 -5.24 19.34 -8.71
C ASP A 204 -4.58 20.44 -9.57
N SER A 205 -3.25 20.61 -9.48
CA SER A 205 -2.56 21.69 -10.21
C SER A 205 -2.39 21.31 -11.69
N PRO A 206 -2.87 22.13 -12.65
CA PRO A 206 -2.72 21.82 -14.08
C PRO A 206 -1.25 21.78 -14.52
N ASP A 207 -0.38 22.52 -13.84
CA ASP A 207 1.05 22.60 -14.15
C ASP A 207 1.83 21.35 -13.73
N ALA A 208 1.24 20.48 -12.90
CA ALA A 208 1.84 19.23 -12.44
C ALA A 208 1.44 18.00 -13.30
N HIS A 209 0.44 18.14 -14.18
CA HIS A 209 -0.14 17.03 -14.96
C HIS A 209 0.17 17.16 -16.45
N ALA A 210 1.17 16.42 -16.94
CA ALA A 210 1.46 16.36 -18.38
C ALA A 210 0.47 15.44 -19.12
N PHE A 211 0.16 14.27 -18.54
CA PHE A 211 -0.74 13.27 -19.10
C PHE A 211 -1.56 12.61 -17.98
N PRO A 212 -2.77 12.11 -18.26
CA PRO A 212 -3.56 11.42 -17.25
C PRO A 212 -2.89 10.11 -16.82
N THR A 213 -2.54 9.99 -15.53
CA THR A 213 -2.03 8.74 -14.95
C THR A 213 -3.14 7.69 -14.94
N PRO A 214 -2.92 6.49 -15.50
CA PRO A 214 -3.94 5.46 -15.57
C PRO A 214 -4.33 4.95 -14.18
N SER A 215 -5.60 4.58 -14.00
CA SER A 215 -6.20 4.25 -12.69
C SER A 215 -5.57 3.04 -11.97
N HIS A 216 -4.88 2.15 -12.68
CA HIS A 216 -4.19 1.01 -12.09
C HIS A 216 -2.77 1.32 -11.59
N GLU A 217 -2.20 2.46 -11.99
CA GLU A 217 -0.90 2.96 -11.51
C GLU A 217 -1.06 4.00 -10.40
N GLN A 218 -2.26 4.57 -10.25
CA GLN A 218 -2.58 5.44 -9.12
C GLN A 218 -2.51 4.62 -7.83
N GLN A 219 -1.83 5.17 -6.82
CA GLN A 219 -1.82 4.58 -5.49
C GLN A 219 -3.26 4.39 -5.04
N GLY A 220 -3.61 3.16 -4.64
CA GLY A 220 -4.95 2.84 -4.14
C GLY A 220 -5.36 3.88 -3.09
N GLY A 221 -6.55 4.45 -3.26
CA GLY A 221 -7.02 5.60 -2.47
C GLY A 221 -6.86 5.42 -0.96
N LEU A 222 -6.99 6.53 -0.23
CA LEU A 222 -6.85 6.65 1.23
C LEU A 222 -7.15 5.34 1.97
N PRO A 223 -6.25 4.88 2.87
CA PRO A 223 -6.35 3.57 3.50
C PRO A 223 -7.75 3.38 4.09
N CYS A 224 -8.53 2.48 3.49
CA CYS A 224 -9.88 2.20 3.95
C CYS A 224 -9.81 1.58 5.35
N PRO A 225 -10.30 2.24 6.41
CA PRO A 225 -10.17 1.75 7.79
C PRO A 225 -10.96 0.45 8.04
N LEU A 226 -11.84 0.05 7.11
CA LEU A 226 -12.64 -1.17 7.17
C LEU A 226 -11.80 -2.46 7.06
N ASN A 227 -10.61 -2.41 6.44
CA ASN A 227 -9.74 -3.60 6.31
C ASN A 227 -8.91 -3.88 7.58
N ALA A 228 -8.62 -2.85 8.39
CA ALA A 228 -7.92 -3.03 9.67
C ALA A 228 -8.79 -3.81 10.70
N TRP A 229 -10.11 -3.62 10.65
CA TRP A 229 -11.06 -4.36 11.49
C TRP A 229 -11.17 -5.85 11.14
N GLN A 230 -10.84 -6.25 9.91
CA GLN A 230 -10.79 -7.67 9.53
C GLN A 230 -9.52 -8.37 10.01
N CYS A 231 -8.37 -7.70 10.01
CA CYS A 231 -7.11 -8.26 10.55
C CYS A 231 -7.17 -8.52 12.07
N VAL A 232 -7.75 -7.62 12.86
CA VAL A 232 -7.88 -7.81 14.32
C VAL A 232 -8.85 -8.96 14.67
N ARG A 233 -9.84 -9.20 13.81
CA ARG A 233 -10.83 -10.27 14.05
C ARG A 233 -10.27 -11.67 13.77
N PHE A 234 -9.30 -11.80 12.87
CA PHE A 234 -8.59 -13.06 12.62
C PHE A 234 -7.68 -13.45 13.79
N LEU A 235 -6.97 -12.49 14.40
CA LEU A 235 -6.10 -12.74 15.56
C LEU A 235 -6.87 -13.13 16.84
N ARG A 236 -8.14 -12.70 16.99
CA ARG A 236 -8.94 -13.04 18.17
C ARG A 236 -9.55 -14.45 18.12
N ILE A 237 -9.66 -15.07 16.95
CA ILE A 237 -10.19 -16.44 16.83
C ILE A 237 -9.11 -17.48 17.18
N SER A 238 -7.83 -17.18 16.93
CA SER A 238 -6.71 -18.07 17.24
C SER A 238 -6.37 -18.16 18.74
N PHE A 239 -6.82 -17.21 19.56
CA PHE A 239 -6.53 -17.19 21.00
C PHE A 239 -7.63 -17.79 21.89
N GLN A 240 -8.71 -18.33 21.29
CA GLN A 240 -9.83 -18.93 22.03
C GLN A 240 -9.95 -20.45 21.80
N ALA A 241 -8.98 -21.07 21.13
CA ALA A 241 -8.91 -22.50 20.86
C ALA A 241 -7.63 -23.16 21.45
N GLY A 242 -7.14 -22.64 22.57
CA GLY A 242 -6.10 -23.24 23.41
C GLY A 242 -6.62 -23.40 24.83
#